data_AF-A0A6T6MYF3-F1
#
_entry.id   AF-A0A6T6MYF3-F1
#
_cell.length_a   1.000
_cell.length_b   1.000
_cell.length_c   1.000
_cell.angle_alpha   90.00
_cell.angle_beta   90.00
_cell.angle_gamma   90.00
#
_symmetry.space_group_name_H-M   'P 1'
#
loop_
_entity.id
_entity.type
_entity.pdbx_description
1 polymer ?
#
loop_
_entity_poly.entity_id
_entity_poly.type
_entity_poly.pdbx_seq_one_letter_code
_entity_poly.pdbx_strand_id
1 'polypeptide(L)'
;PMPRSSELQTSESDAGEPQQQTTGTDRPVMPSPPANQDEENARNAVLLRSLRDALDVADFDQLRDVSGHFRSGQLDADSYFETVDRVLGPDARRLLPEMTMLLRDSNQRTELSRLVRGAY
;
A
#
# COMPACT_ATOMS: atom_id res chain seq x y z
N PRO A 1 -34.01 43.72 40.70
CA PRO A 1 -33.71 42.69 39.68
C PRO A 1 -33.34 41.38 40.38
N MET A 2 -34.03 40.30 40.02
CA MET A 2 -33.77 38.88 40.35
C MET A 2 -34.26 38.08 39.12
N PRO A 3 -33.88 36.80 38.88
CA PRO A 3 -32.95 35.90 39.57
C PRO A 3 -31.96 35.18 38.61
N ARG A 4 -31.08 34.28 39.08
CA ARG A 4 -30.86 33.00 38.36
C ARG A 4 -30.20 31.90 39.21
N SER A 5 -30.92 30.80 39.34
CA SER A 5 -30.45 29.46 39.72
C SER A 5 -30.05 28.66 38.48
N SER A 6 -29.22 27.64 38.69
CA SER A 6 -29.07 26.39 37.90
C SER A 6 -28.60 26.50 36.44
N GLU A 7 -27.51 25.81 36.09
CA GLU A 7 -27.53 24.50 35.39
C GLU A 7 -26.11 24.07 34.94
N LEU A 8 -25.96 22.75 34.84
CA LEU A 8 -24.78 21.98 34.52
C LEU A 8 -24.32 22.20 33.06
N GLN A 9 -23.10 21.72 32.78
CA GLN A 9 -22.67 21.13 31.50
C GLN A 9 -22.09 22.07 30.45
N THR A 10 -20.77 21.93 30.19
CA THR A 10 -20.15 21.92 28.85
C THR A 10 -18.65 21.72 29.02
N SER A 11 -18.15 20.58 28.56
CA SER A 11 -16.96 20.49 27.69
C SER A 11 -16.77 19.02 27.37
N GLU A 12 -17.58 18.56 26.42
CA GLU A 12 -17.28 17.42 25.58
C GLU A 12 -15.93 17.71 24.89
N SER A 13 -14.88 17.01 25.30
CA SER A 13 -13.69 16.86 24.44
C SER A 13 -13.87 15.53 23.72
N ASP A 14 -14.60 15.62 22.62
CA ASP A 14 -14.66 14.66 21.54
C ASP A 14 -13.22 14.43 21.03
N ALA A 15 -12.61 13.34 21.51
CA ALA A 15 -11.32 12.88 21.01
C ALA A 15 -11.58 12.21 19.66
N GLY A 16 -11.40 13.02 18.61
CA GLY A 16 -11.62 12.66 17.22
C GLY A 16 -11.12 11.26 16.87
N GLU A 17 -12.07 10.43 16.44
CA GLU A 17 -11.82 9.29 15.58
C GLU A 17 -11.00 9.75 14.35
N PRO A 18 -9.86 9.13 14.04
CA PRO A 18 -9.23 9.37 12.75
C PRO A 18 -10.11 8.79 11.65
N GLN A 19 -10.76 9.73 10.98
CA GLN A 19 -11.66 9.64 9.85
C GLN A 19 -11.28 8.55 8.85
N GLN A 20 -12.15 7.54 8.72
CA GLN A 20 -12.27 6.77 7.49
C GLN A 20 -12.92 7.67 6.43
N GLN A 21 -12.12 8.51 5.78
CA GLN A 21 -12.57 9.30 4.64
C GLN A 21 -12.69 8.39 3.41
N THR A 22 -13.93 7.98 3.16
CA THR A 22 -14.39 7.51 1.85
C THR A 22 -14.43 8.71 0.89
N THR A 23 -13.43 8.83 0.02
CA THR A 23 -13.48 9.75 -1.13
C THR A 23 -13.19 8.96 -2.40
N GLY A 24 -14.19 8.92 -3.29
CA GLY A 24 -14.11 8.28 -4.60
C GLY A 24 -13.15 9.01 -5.53
N THR A 25 -11.87 8.69 -5.38
CA THR A 25 -10.87 8.87 -6.42
C THR A 25 -10.47 7.47 -6.84
N ASP A 26 -10.67 7.10 -8.10
CA ASP A 26 -10.37 5.76 -8.64
C ASP A 26 -8.87 5.42 -8.67
N ARG A 27 -8.04 6.16 -7.92
CA ARG A 27 -6.59 6.01 -7.89
C ARG A 27 -6.16 5.08 -6.74
N PRO A 28 -5.19 4.20 -6.96
CA PRO A 28 -4.60 3.37 -5.92
C PRO A 28 -3.95 4.27 -4.89
N VAL A 29 -4.31 4.05 -3.64
CA VAL A 29 -3.65 4.70 -2.51
C VAL A 29 -2.27 4.05 -2.35
N MET A 30 -1.22 4.82 -2.60
CA MET A 30 0.15 4.39 -2.31
C MET A 30 0.38 4.49 -0.81
N PRO A 31 0.71 3.38 -0.13
CA PRO A 31 1.01 3.42 1.30
C PRO A 31 2.31 4.19 1.55
N SER A 32 2.53 4.66 2.77
CA SER A 32 3.82 5.26 3.14
C SER A 32 4.92 4.18 3.16
N PRO A 33 6.21 4.55 2.96
CA PRO A 33 7.30 3.61 3.23
C PRO A 33 7.26 3.17 4.69
N PRO A 34 7.69 1.94 5.02
CA PRO A 34 7.76 1.50 6.40
C PRO A 34 8.69 2.41 7.22
N ALA A 35 8.28 2.77 8.43
CA ALA A 35 9.06 3.66 9.30
C ALA A 35 10.27 2.96 9.93
N ASN A 36 10.21 1.63 10.06
CA ASN A 36 11.27 0.81 10.65
C ASN A 36 11.19 -0.65 10.14
N GLN A 37 12.19 -1.46 10.50
CA GLN A 37 12.31 -2.86 10.07
C GLN A 37 11.17 -3.75 10.59
N ASP A 38 10.64 -3.49 11.79
CA ASP A 38 9.54 -4.28 12.35
C ASP A 38 8.25 -4.06 11.56
N GLU A 39 7.96 -2.81 11.19
CA GLU A 39 6.84 -2.47 10.32
C GLU A 39 7.03 -3.06 8.91
N GLU A 40 8.23 -2.96 8.33
CA GLU A 40 8.56 -3.59 7.04
C GLU A 40 8.29 -5.10 7.07
N ASN A 41 8.74 -5.78 8.13
CA ASN A 41 8.56 -7.21 8.29
C ASN A 41 7.09 -7.60 8.44
N ALA A 42 6.33 -6.86 9.27
CA ALA A 42 4.90 -7.12 9.48
C ALA A 42 4.11 -6.93 8.19
N ARG A 43 4.39 -5.85 7.45
CA ARG A 43 3.75 -5.54 6.16
C ARG A 43 4.13 -6.54 5.08
N ASN A 44 5.40 -6.91 4.99
CA ASN A 44 5.86 -7.94 4.06
C ASN A 44 5.22 -9.30 4.36
N ALA A 45 5.02 -9.68 5.63
CA ALA A 45 4.33 -10.91 5.99
C ALA A 45 2.86 -10.92 5.54
N VAL A 46 2.15 -9.80 5.72
CA VAL A 46 0.77 -9.62 5.25
C VAL A 46 0.69 -9.65 3.72
N LEU A 47 1.63 -8.99 3.04
CA LEU A 47 1.73 -8.99 1.58
C LEU A 47 1.97 -10.39 1.05
N LEU A 48 2.95 -11.12 1.59
CA LEU A 48 3.25 -12.49 1.15
C LEU A 48 2.07 -13.43 1.35
N ARG A 49 1.30 -13.29 2.44
CA ARG A 49 0.06 -14.04 2.63
C ARG A 49 -0.95 -13.68 1.53
N SER A 50 -1.19 -12.39 1.32
CA SER A 50 -2.14 -11.92 0.31
C SER A 50 -1.78 -12.36 -1.11
N LEU A 51 -0.49 -12.40 -1.44
CA LEU A 51 0.01 -12.90 -2.72
C LEU A 51 -0.22 -14.41 -2.88
N ARG A 52 0.02 -15.20 -1.82
CA ARG A 52 -0.25 -16.64 -1.83
C ARG A 52 -1.75 -16.97 -1.89
N ASP A 53 -2.59 -16.10 -1.36
CA ASP A 53 -4.04 -16.25 -1.41
C ASP A 53 -4.60 -15.88 -2.81
N ALA A 54 -3.96 -14.93 -3.51
CA ALA A 54 -4.39 -14.44 -4.81
C ALA A 54 -3.84 -15.24 -6.01
N LEU A 55 -2.66 -15.84 -5.87
CA LEU A 55 -1.94 -16.51 -6.95
C LEU A 55 -1.87 -18.02 -6.74
N ASP A 56 -1.84 -18.76 -7.84
CA ASP A 56 -1.43 -20.16 -7.79
C ASP A 56 0.10 -20.30 -7.58
N VAL A 57 0.57 -21.54 -7.41
CA VAL A 57 1.98 -21.82 -7.15
C VAL A 57 2.88 -21.36 -8.29
N ALA A 58 2.45 -21.54 -9.55
CA ALA A 58 3.26 -21.20 -10.71
C ALA A 58 3.39 -19.69 -10.88
N ASP A 59 2.28 -18.96 -10.72
CA ASP A 59 2.25 -17.50 -10.78
C ASP A 59 3.02 -16.87 -9.61
N PHE A 60 2.94 -17.46 -8.41
CA PHE A 60 3.71 -17.00 -7.26
C PHE A 60 5.22 -17.20 -7.46
N ASP A 61 5.64 -18.33 -8.01
CA ASP A 61 7.05 -18.59 -8.33
C ASP A 61 7.56 -17.65 -9.42
N GLN A 62 6.77 -17.42 -10.49
CA GLN A 62 7.11 -16.44 -11.52
C GLN A 62 7.26 -15.04 -10.93
N LEU A 63 6.32 -14.62 -10.07
CA LEU A 63 6.38 -13.32 -9.39
C LEU A 63 7.66 -13.19 -8.56
N ARG A 64 8.03 -14.23 -7.82
CA ARG A 64 9.24 -14.25 -6.99
C ARG A 64 10.50 -14.07 -7.84
N ASP A 65 10.59 -14.78 -8.95
CA ASP A 65 11.74 -14.77 -9.84
C ASP A 65 11.88 -13.41 -10.53
N VAL A 66 10.78 -12.88 -11.08
CA VAL A 66 10.71 -11.55 -11.71
C VAL A 66 11.05 -10.44 -10.70
N SER A 67 10.56 -10.55 -9.45
CA SER A 67 10.91 -9.64 -8.36
C SER A 67 12.39 -9.72 -7.99
N GLY A 68 13.00 -10.90 -8.08
CA GLY A 68 14.44 -11.10 -7.91
C GLY A 68 15.25 -10.36 -8.98
N HIS A 69 14.89 -10.56 -10.25
CA HIS A 69 15.54 -9.89 -11.38
C HIS A 69 15.46 -8.37 -11.28
N PHE A 70 14.27 -7.83 -10.98
CA PHE A 70 14.09 -6.40 -10.78
C PHE A 70 14.96 -5.85 -9.64
N ARG A 71 14.93 -6.46 -8.44
CA ARG A 71 15.77 -6.01 -7.31
C ARG A 71 17.27 -6.08 -7.60
N SER A 72 17.70 -7.04 -8.43
CA SER A 72 19.10 -7.16 -8.85
C SER A 72 19.51 -6.22 -10.00
N GLY A 73 18.57 -5.44 -10.56
CA GLY A 73 18.81 -4.54 -11.68
C GLY A 73 18.88 -5.23 -13.05
N GLN A 74 18.48 -6.50 -13.14
CA GLN A 74 18.43 -7.26 -14.39
C GLN A 74 17.16 -7.03 -15.21
N LEU A 75 16.15 -6.40 -14.60
CA LEU A 75 14.87 -6.04 -15.20
C LEU A 75 14.60 -4.58 -14.89
N ASP A 76 14.11 -3.81 -15.86
CA ASP A 76 13.71 -2.42 -15.66
C ASP A 76 12.30 -2.30 -15.06
N ALA A 77 11.95 -1.08 -14.64
CA ALA A 77 10.69 -0.82 -13.93
C ALA A 77 9.46 -1.04 -14.82
N ASP A 78 9.51 -0.66 -16.10
CA ASP A 78 8.41 -0.84 -17.06
C ASP A 78 8.13 -2.33 -17.30
N SER A 79 9.16 -3.12 -17.60
CA SER A 79 9.04 -4.56 -17.83
C SER A 79 8.60 -5.31 -16.57
N TYR A 80 9.10 -4.88 -15.40
CA TYR A 80 8.66 -5.42 -14.11
C TYR A 80 7.18 -5.10 -13.87
N PHE A 81 6.77 -3.84 -14.05
CA PHE A 81 5.38 -3.40 -13.88
C PHE A 81 4.42 -4.19 -14.77
N GLU A 82 4.68 -4.28 -16.07
CA GLU A 82 3.82 -5.00 -17.01
C GLU A 82 3.70 -6.49 -16.67
N THR A 83 4.81 -7.11 -16.28
CA THR A 83 4.81 -8.53 -15.91
C THR A 83 4.01 -8.76 -14.64
N VAL A 84 4.22 -7.94 -13.61
CA VAL A 84 3.53 -8.11 -12.34
C VAL A 84 2.05 -7.73 -12.44
N ASP A 85 1.69 -6.68 -13.18
CA ASP A 85 0.29 -6.32 -13.44
C ASP A 85 -0.45 -7.46 -14.14
N ARG A 86 0.18 -8.10 -15.14
CA ARG A 86 -0.39 -9.27 -15.81
C ARG A 86 -0.54 -10.48 -14.89
N VAL A 87 0.44 -10.76 -14.04
CA VAL A 87 0.41 -11.90 -13.11
C VAL A 87 -0.64 -11.69 -12.01
N LEU A 88 -0.71 -10.49 -11.43
CA LEU A 88 -1.66 -10.18 -10.35
C LEU A 88 -3.07 -9.90 -10.87
N GLY A 89 -3.21 -9.46 -12.11
CA GLY A 89 -4.49 -9.13 -12.73
C GLY A 89 -5.31 -8.16 -11.87
N PRO A 90 -6.58 -8.48 -11.53
CA PRO A 90 -7.43 -7.59 -10.73
C PRO A 90 -6.85 -7.22 -9.36
N ASP A 91 -6.01 -8.08 -8.76
CA ASP A 91 -5.37 -7.81 -7.46
C ASP A 91 -4.20 -6.82 -7.57
N ALA A 92 -3.70 -6.55 -8.78
CA ALA A 92 -2.56 -5.66 -9.01
C ALA A 92 -2.79 -4.28 -8.39
N ARG A 93 -3.99 -3.70 -8.60
CA ARG A 93 -4.35 -2.38 -8.06
C ARG A 93 -4.25 -2.30 -6.53
N ARG A 94 -4.41 -3.43 -5.83
CA ARG A 94 -4.32 -3.51 -4.36
C ARG A 94 -2.93 -3.87 -3.88
N LEU A 95 -2.26 -4.82 -4.54
CA LEU A 95 -1.02 -5.43 -4.06
C LEU A 95 0.23 -4.72 -4.58
N LEU A 96 0.20 -4.20 -5.81
CA LEU A 96 1.34 -3.56 -6.44
C LEU A 96 1.81 -2.27 -5.73
N PRO A 97 0.91 -1.40 -5.20
CA PRO A 97 1.33 -0.29 -4.35
C PRO A 97 2.13 -0.74 -3.12
N GLU A 98 1.70 -1.81 -2.45
CA GLU A 98 2.37 -2.33 -1.26
C GLU A 98 3.74 -2.94 -1.60
N MET A 99 3.79 -3.76 -2.67
CA MET A 99 5.05 -4.30 -3.19
C MET A 99 6.08 -3.19 -3.48
N THR A 100 5.62 -2.09 -4.09
CA THR A 100 6.46 -0.95 -4.45
C THR A 100 7.06 -0.28 -3.21
N MET A 101 6.27 -0.09 -2.16
CA MET A 101 6.70 0.64 -0.97
C MET A 101 7.64 -0.16 -0.06
N LEU A 102 7.64 -1.49 -0.21
CA LEU A 102 8.57 -2.39 0.48
C LEU A 102 9.90 -2.57 -0.26
N LEU A 103 10.08 -1.97 -1.43
CA LEU A 103 11.39 -1.93 -2.09
C LEU A 103 12.38 -1.11 -1.26
N ARG A 104 13.57 -1.66 -1.01
CA ARG A 104 14.64 -0.99 -0.27
C ARG A 104 15.33 0.09 -1.12
N ASP A 105 15.56 -0.19 -2.39
CA ASP A 105 16.16 0.75 -3.32
C ASP A 105 15.20 1.91 -3.62
N SER A 106 15.63 3.14 -3.34
CA SER A 106 14.81 4.34 -3.51
C SER A 106 14.57 4.71 -4.97
N ASN A 107 15.50 4.39 -5.87
CA ASN A 107 15.36 4.68 -7.30
C ASN A 107 14.32 3.74 -7.90
N GLN A 108 14.46 2.43 -7.66
CA GLN A 108 13.49 1.41 -8.08
C GLN A 108 12.09 1.72 -7.54
N ARG A 109 12.00 2.11 -6.26
CA ARG A 109 10.73 2.52 -5.64
C ARG A 109 10.13 3.75 -6.33
N THR A 110 10.94 4.74 -6.66
CA THR A 110 10.47 5.98 -7.30
C THR A 110 9.96 5.72 -8.72
N GLU A 111 10.74 4.98 -9.51
CA GLU A 111 10.37 4.61 -10.89
C GLU A 111 9.09 3.80 -10.91
N LEU A 112 9.01 2.74 -10.10
CA LEU A 112 7.82 1.89 -10.05
C LEU A 112 6.60 2.65 -9.49
N SER A 113 6.78 3.51 -8.48
CA SER A 113 5.69 4.36 -7.98
C SER A 113 5.11 5.28 -9.05
N ARG A 114 5.95 5.76 -9.99
CA ARG A 114 5.49 6.60 -11.11
C ARG A 114 4.58 5.81 -12.04
N LEU A 115 4.95 4.56 -12.34
CA LEU A 115 4.19 3.66 -13.22
C LEU A 115 2.85 3.29 -12.58
N VAL A 116 2.87 2.85 -11.31
CA VAL A 116 1.65 2.47 -10.58
C VAL A 116 0.64 3.62 -10.50
N ARG A 117 1.09 4.85 -10.25
CA ARG A 117 0.21 6.04 -10.23
C ARG A 117 -0.26 6.51 -11.61
N GLY A 118 0.42 6.08 -12.67
CA GLY A 118 0.08 6.41 -14.05
C GLY A 118 -0.92 5.43 -14.67
N ALA A 119 -0.92 4.19 -14.21
CA ALA A 119 -1.75 3.10 -14.72
C ALA A 119 -3.19 3.12 -14.22
N TYR A 120 -3.44 3.74 -13.07
CA TYR A 120 -4.73 3.79 -12.38
C TYR A 120 -4.97 5.21 -11.83
#